data_AF-A0AAD7GIA5-F1
#
_entry.id   AF-A0AAD7GIA5-F1
#
_cell.length_a   1.000
_cell.length_b   1.000
_cell.length_c   1.000
_cell.angle_alpha   90.00
_cell.angle_beta   90.00
_cell.angle_gamma   90.00
#
_symmetry.space_group_name_H-M   'P 1'
#
loop_
_entity.id
_entity.type
_entity.pdbx_description
1 polymer ?
#
loop_
_entity_poly.entity_id
_entity_poly.type
_entity_poly.pdbx_seq_one_letter_code
_entity_poly.pdbx_strand_id
1 'polypeptide(L)'
;MYAELVKLAARLPTGLPILGTTATAPKDVIDNILENLGLPKDCERIKVSNEKMNMVLSVRILQHEPESFADLLLLFDAEGSDEFPQTLVYTNERQETEKIQDFLRDNTPEGFDVEKSFEFYHRHIDEAQKVDI
;
A
#
# COMPACT_ATOMS: atom_id res chain seq x y z
N MET A 1 8.49 7.29 -19.66
CA MET A 1 7.04 7.12 -19.46
C MET A 1 6.24 8.42 -19.61
N TYR A 2 6.80 9.61 -19.35
CA TYR A 2 6.09 10.90 -19.51
C TYR A 2 6.31 11.64 -20.84
N ALA A 3 7.24 11.20 -21.70
CA ALA A 3 7.57 11.87 -22.95
C ALA A 3 6.39 12.02 -23.93
N GLU A 4 5.43 11.09 -23.89
CA GLU A 4 4.23 11.15 -24.73
C GLU A 4 3.22 12.20 -24.25
N LEU A 5 3.25 12.58 -22.95
CA LEU A 5 2.41 13.67 -22.44
C LEU A 5 2.84 15.03 -23.01
N VAL A 6 4.12 15.21 -23.33
CA VAL A 6 4.61 16.42 -24.00
C VAL A 6 3.96 16.58 -25.37
N LYS A 7 3.82 15.47 -26.11
CA LYS A 7 3.15 15.47 -27.42
C LYS A 7 1.66 15.75 -27.30
N LEU A 8 1.03 15.28 -26.22
CA LEU A 8 -0.36 15.60 -25.92
C LEU A 8 -0.51 17.09 -25.58
N ALA A 9 0.32 17.62 -24.68
CA ALA A 9 0.32 19.03 -24.28
C ALA A 9 0.51 19.95 -25.49
N ALA A 10 1.40 19.61 -26.42
CA ALA A 10 1.62 20.36 -27.66
C ALA A 10 0.41 20.39 -28.62
N ARG A 11 -0.56 19.48 -28.46
CA ARG A 11 -1.79 19.43 -29.27
C ARG A 11 -3.00 20.03 -28.57
N LEU A 12 -2.89 20.36 -27.29
CA LEU A 12 -3.99 20.96 -26.53
C LEU A 12 -4.06 22.47 -26.82
N PRO A 13 -5.27 23.06 -26.78
CA PRO A 13 -5.43 24.50 -26.93
C PRO A 13 -4.62 25.29 -25.90
N THR A 14 -4.03 26.40 -26.33
CA THR A 14 -3.35 27.33 -25.44
C THR A 14 -4.30 27.85 -24.37
N GLY A 15 -3.88 27.80 -23.11
CA GLY A 15 -4.66 28.29 -21.97
C GLY A 15 -5.57 27.24 -21.30
N LEU A 16 -5.52 25.97 -21.74
CA LEU A 16 -6.20 24.89 -21.01
C LEU A 16 -5.51 24.66 -19.65
N PRO A 17 -6.23 24.71 -18.52
CA PRO A 17 -5.65 24.44 -17.21
C PRO A 17 -5.27 22.96 -17.08
N ILE A 18 -4.06 22.69 -16.58
CA ILE A 18 -3.55 21.34 -16.31
C ILE A 18 -3.44 21.16 -14.80
N LEU A 19 -4.07 20.11 -14.27
CA LEU A 19 -3.92 19.69 -12.89
C LEU A 19 -3.02 18.45 -12.82
N GLY A 20 -1.88 18.58 -12.13
CA GLY A 20 -0.99 17.48 -11.81
C GLY A 20 -1.10 17.09 -10.34
N THR A 21 -1.18 15.79 -10.07
CA THR A 21 -1.19 15.26 -8.70
C THR A 21 -0.03 14.29 -8.52
N THR A 22 0.62 14.34 -7.36
CA THR A 22 1.63 13.35 -6.96
C THR A 22 1.63 13.23 -5.45
N ALA A 23 1.86 12.01 -4.94
CA ALA A 23 2.04 11.77 -3.51
C ALA A 23 3.45 12.13 -3.04
N THR A 24 4.45 11.94 -3.91
CA THR A 24 5.86 12.25 -3.63
C THR A 24 6.34 13.30 -4.63
N ALA A 25 6.74 14.45 -4.12
CA ALA A 25 7.16 15.60 -4.94
C ALA A 25 8.54 16.15 -4.53
N PRO A 26 9.63 15.35 -4.62
CA PRO A 26 10.98 15.89 -4.60
C PRO A 26 11.14 17.01 -5.64
N LYS A 27 12.08 17.93 -5.39
CA LYS A 27 12.26 19.11 -6.24
C LYS A 27 12.53 18.77 -7.70
N ASP A 28 13.43 17.82 -7.94
CA ASP A 28 13.80 17.31 -9.27
C ASP A 28 12.60 16.68 -10.01
N VAL A 29 11.74 15.97 -9.28
CA VAL A 29 10.49 15.42 -9.84
C VAL A 29 9.54 16.54 -10.25
N ILE A 30 9.37 17.56 -9.41
CA ILE A 30 8.55 18.73 -9.75
C ILE A 30 9.10 19.46 -10.98
N ASP A 31 10.41 19.75 -10.98
CA ASP A 31 11.06 20.46 -12.07
C ASP A 31 10.89 19.69 -13.40
N ASN A 32 11.01 18.35 -13.36
CA ASN A 32 10.76 17.50 -14.51
C ASN A 32 9.30 17.51 -15.00
N ILE A 33 8.32 17.52 -14.09
CA ILE A 33 6.90 17.63 -14.43
C ILE A 33 6.62 18.97 -15.12
N LEU A 34 7.14 20.07 -14.57
CA LEU A 34 6.92 21.41 -15.11
C LEU A 34 7.55 21.55 -16.50
N GLU A 35 8.78 21.07 -16.68
CA GLU A 35 9.47 21.10 -17.96
C GLU A 35 8.74 20.27 -19.03
N ASN A 36 8.37 19.03 -18.71
CA ASN A 36 7.70 18.14 -19.67
C ASN A 36 6.31 18.64 -20.07
N LEU A 37 5.57 19.22 -19.13
CA LEU A 37 4.21 19.73 -19.41
C LEU A 37 4.20 21.18 -19.90
N GLY A 38 5.37 21.82 -20.01
CA GLY A 38 5.49 23.23 -20.40
C GLY A 38 4.81 24.19 -19.42
N LEU A 39 4.75 23.81 -18.14
CA LEU A 39 4.09 24.61 -17.12
C LEU A 39 5.00 25.72 -16.59
N PRO A 40 4.45 26.88 -16.18
CA PRO A 40 5.22 27.94 -15.55
C PRO A 40 5.91 27.46 -14.27
N LYS A 41 7.13 27.95 -14.01
CA LYS A 41 7.90 27.58 -12.81
C LYS A 41 7.22 28.03 -11.51
N ASP A 42 6.46 29.11 -11.59
CA ASP A 42 5.67 29.76 -10.56
C ASP A 42 4.22 29.25 -10.50
N CYS A 43 3.94 28.06 -11.04
CA CYS A 43 2.62 27.45 -10.90
C CYS A 43 2.18 27.38 -9.43
N GLU A 44 0.90 27.57 -9.18
CA GLU A 44 0.31 27.38 -7.85
C GLU A 44 0.52 25.93 -7.39
N ARG A 45 0.91 25.76 -6.12
CA ARG A 45 1.22 24.45 -5.54
C ARG A 45 0.49 24.26 -4.24
N ILE A 46 -0.46 23.33 -4.23
CA ILE A 46 -1.14 22.89 -3.02
C ILE A 46 -0.31 21.75 -2.41
N LYS A 47 0.24 21.97 -1.22
CA LYS A 47 0.98 20.98 -0.45
C LYS A 47 0.16 20.56 0.76
N VAL A 48 -0.08 19.26 0.88
CA VAL A 48 -0.79 18.67 2.02
C VAL A 48 0.21 17.86 2.83
N SER A 49 0.17 17.99 4.15
CA SER A 49 1.01 17.19 5.05
C SER A 49 0.62 15.70 4.94
N ASN A 50 1.63 14.83 4.96
CA ASN A 50 1.40 13.38 5.06
C ASN A 50 1.14 12.91 6.51
N GLU A 51 1.15 13.83 7.47
CA GLU A 51 0.92 13.50 8.88
C GLU A 51 -0.45 12.86 9.11
N LYS A 52 -0.47 11.74 9.84
CA LYS A 52 -1.67 11.00 10.24
C LYS A 52 -1.76 10.99 11.75
N MET A 53 -2.57 11.89 12.32
CA MET A 53 -2.73 12.05 13.76
C MET A 53 -3.40 10.84 14.44
N ASN A 54 -4.05 9.98 13.66
CA ASN A 54 -4.72 8.77 14.11
C ASN A 54 -3.85 7.50 13.94
N MET A 55 -2.54 7.66 13.73
CA MET A 55 -1.60 6.54 13.53
C MET A 55 -0.58 6.49 14.66
N VAL A 56 -0.40 5.29 15.23
CA VAL A 56 0.67 4.99 16.19
C VAL A 56 1.70 4.13 15.49
N LEU A 57 2.96 4.55 15.52
CA LEU A 57 4.09 3.78 14.97
C LEU A 57 4.78 3.00 16.08
N SER A 58 5.00 1.71 15.85
CA SER A 58 5.72 0.82 16.77
C SER A 58 6.73 -0.01 15.99
N VAL A 59 7.91 -0.21 16.57
CA VAL A 59 8.94 -1.10 16.04
C VAL A 59 9.21 -2.18 17.08
N ARG A 60 9.19 -3.45 16.66
CA ARG A 60 9.44 -4.60 17.53
C ARG A 60 10.56 -5.43 16.93
N ILE A 61 11.40 -6.01 17.79
CA ILE A 61 12.41 -6.99 17.41
C ILE A 61 11.72 -8.35 17.40
N LEU A 62 11.80 -9.07 16.28
CA LEU A 62 11.29 -10.44 16.16
C LEU A 62 12.04 -11.36 17.14
N GLN A 63 11.31 -12.24 17.81
CA GLN A 63 11.87 -13.13 18.84
C GLN A 63 12.09 -14.55 18.32
N HIS A 64 11.54 -14.90 17.16
CA HIS A 64 11.59 -16.23 16.58
C HIS A 64 12.36 -16.24 15.25
N GLU A 65 12.72 -17.44 14.80
CA GLU A 65 13.34 -17.64 13.48
C GLU A 65 12.40 -17.15 12.37
N PRO A 66 12.88 -16.39 11.35
CA PRO A 66 12.02 -15.75 10.36
C PRO A 66 11.04 -16.69 9.64
N GLU A 67 11.49 -17.91 9.30
CA GLU A 67 10.68 -18.92 8.58
C GLU A 67 9.61 -19.58 9.46
N SER A 68 9.62 -19.33 10.77
CA SER A 68 8.64 -19.92 11.70
C SER A 68 7.33 -19.14 11.75
N PHE A 69 7.33 -17.86 11.36
CA PHE A 69 6.21 -16.93 11.45
C PHE A 69 5.57 -16.77 12.85
N ALA A 70 6.16 -17.35 13.89
CA ALA A 70 5.57 -17.44 15.22
C ALA A 70 5.34 -16.08 15.89
N ASP A 71 6.14 -15.06 15.54
CA ASP A 71 5.91 -13.69 16.01
C ASP A 71 4.57 -13.13 15.53
N LEU A 72 3.99 -13.60 14.40
CA LEU A 72 2.69 -13.14 13.92
C LEU A 72 1.53 -13.56 14.83
N LEU A 73 1.73 -14.54 15.71
CA LEU A 73 0.70 -14.92 16.70
C LEU A 73 0.40 -13.79 17.69
N LEU A 74 1.27 -12.76 17.78
CA LEU A 74 0.99 -11.53 18.54
C LEU A 74 -0.23 -10.76 18.03
N LEU A 75 -0.69 -11.06 16.80
CA LEU A 75 -1.88 -10.44 16.22
C LEU A 75 -3.16 -10.91 16.93
N PHE A 76 -3.15 -12.10 17.51
CA PHE A 76 -4.27 -12.62 18.29
C PHE A 76 -4.30 -11.95 19.66
N ASP A 77 -5.47 -11.47 20.07
CA ASP A 77 -5.66 -10.93 21.40
C ASP A 77 -5.55 -12.05 22.43
N ALA A 78 -4.79 -11.81 23.50
CA ALA A 78 -4.66 -12.77 24.60
C ALA A 78 -5.97 -12.97 25.37
N GLU A 79 -6.90 -12.01 25.28
CA GLU A 79 -8.19 -12.04 25.97
C GLU A 79 -9.29 -12.77 25.19
N GLY A 80 -8.99 -13.32 24.00
CA GLY A 80 -9.93 -14.18 23.27
C GLY A 80 -11.11 -13.44 22.65
N SER A 81 -10.91 -12.20 22.20
CA SER A 81 -11.89 -11.50 21.36
C SER A 81 -12.11 -12.29 20.06
N ASP A 82 -13.37 -12.61 19.75
CA ASP A 82 -13.78 -13.20 18.47
C ASP A 82 -13.71 -12.19 17.30
N GLU A 83 -13.40 -10.93 17.59
CA GLU A 83 -13.25 -9.87 16.58
C GLU A 83 -11.78 -9.51 16.38
N PHE A 84 -11.31 -9.69 15.13
CA PHE A 84 -9.99 -9.30 14.68
C PHE A 84 -10.07 -7.97 13.93
N PRO A 85 -9.38 -6.90 14.36
CA PRO A 85 -9.30 -5.67 13.59
C PRO A 85 -8.74 -5.95 12.20
N GLN A 86 -9.33 -5.34 11.17
CA GLN A 86 -8.82 -5.48 9.80
C GLN A 86 -7.34 -5.07 9.76
N THR A 87 -6.48 -6.04 9.43
CA THR A 87 -5.02 -5.88 9.50
C THR A 87 -4.40 -6.25 8.16
N LEU A 88 -3.47 -5.40 7.69
CA LEU A 88 -2.66 -5.67 6.50
C LEU A 88 -1.25 -6.04 6.93
N VAL A 89 -0.79 -7.22 6.48
CA VAL A 89 0.59 -7.69 6.67
C VAL A 89 1.31 -7.60 5.34
N TYR A 90 2.35 -6.78 5.26
CA TYR A 90 3.19 -6.66 4.07
C TYR A 90 4.40 -7.59 4.18
N THR A 91 4.62 -8.39 3.15
CA THR A 91 5.76 -9.30 3.02
C THR A 91 6.62 -8.91 1.82
N ASN A 92 7.88 -9.38 1.79
CA ASN A 92 8.78 -9.08 0.68
C ASN A 92 8.54 -10.02 -0.49
N GLU A 93 8.24 -11.28 -0.19
CA GLU A 93 8.09 -12.32 -1.19
C GLU A 93 6.66 -12.84 -1.29
N ARG A 94 6.29 -13.27 -2.50
CA ARG A 94 4.96 -13.80 -2.80
C ARG A 94 4.69 -15.11 -2.07
N GLN A 95 5.68 -16.01 -2.10
CA GLN A 95 5.59 -17.31 -1.43
C GLN A 95 5.50 -17.16 0.09
N GLU A 96 6.15 -16.13 0.63
CA GLU A 96 6.05 -15.78 2.06
C GLU A 96 4.60 -15.39 2.42
N THR A 97 3.91 -14.61 1.58
CA THR A 97 2.49 -14.27 1.81
C THR A 97 1.59 -15.49 1.88
N GLU A 98 1.77 -16.45 0.96
CA GLU A 98 0.99 -17.70 0.91
C GLU A 98 1.27 -18.56 2.15
N LYS A 99 2.54 -18.76 2.50
CA LYS A 99 2.93 -19.52 3.70
C LYS A 99 2.43 -18.89 5.00
N ILE A 100 2.42 -17.55 5.09
CA ILE A 100 1.89 -16.83 6.26
C ILE A 100 0.39 -17.04 6.39
N GLN A 101 -0.36 -17.05 5.29
CA GLN A 101 -1.79 -17.40 5.34
C GLN A 101 -1.97 -18.81 5.91
N ASP A 102 -1.28 -19.80 5.35
CA ASP A 102 -1.37 -21.19 5.81
C ASP A 102 -1.01 -21.30 7.30
N PHE A 103 0.08 -20.66 7.73
CA PHE A 103 0.51 -20.63 9.13
C PHE A 103 -0.55 -20.01 10.06
N LEU A 104 -1.12 -18.87 9.69
CA LEU A 104 -2.15 -18.21 10.50
C LEU A 104 -3.41 -19.06 10.60
N ARG A 105 -3.83 -19.68 9.49
CA ARG A 105 -4.99 -20.59 9.47
C ARG A 105 -4.78 -21.81 10.38
N ASP A 106 -3.60 -22.41 10.33
CA ASP A 106 -3.24 -23.57 11.17
C ASP A 106 -3.16 -23.24 12.67
N ASN A 107 -2.89 -21.98 13.02
CA ASN A 107 -2.70 -21.52 14.40
C ASN A 107 -3.81 -20.57 14.86
N THR A 108 -4.95 -20.56 14.17
CA THR A 108 -6.07 -19.69 14.51
C THR A 108 -6.74 -20.18 15.80
N PRO A 109 -7.02 -19.29 16.78
CA PRO A 109 -7.79 -19.64 17.97
C PRO A 109 -9.20 -20.16 17.65
N GLU A 110 -9.80 -20.92 18.57
CA GLU A 110 -11.21 -21.31 18.48
C GLU A 110 -12.10 -20.06 18.45
N GLY A 111 -13.08 -20.00 17.55
CA GLY A 111 -14.06 -18.90 17.43
C GLY A 111 -14.04 -18.17 16.08
N PHE A 112 -12.94 -18.25 15.33
CA PHE A 112 -12.79 -17.56 14.04
C PHE A 112 -13.24 -18.40 12.83
N ASP A 113 -13.84 -17.75 11.83
CA ASP A 113 -14.06 -18.33 10.50
C ASP A 113 -12.73 -18.29 9.72
N VAL A 114 -11.91 -19.33 9.91
CA VAL A 114 -10.53 -19.45 9.41
C VAL A 114 -10.42 -19.15 7.91
N GLU A 115 -11.37 -19.64 7.12
CA GLU A 115 -11.34 -19.51 5.66
C GLU A 115 -11.52 -18.05 5.22
N LYS A 116 -12.34 -17.27 5.93
CA LYS A 116 -12.63 -15.88 5.59
C LYS A 116 -11.78 -14.86 6.33
N SER A 117 -11.06 -15.27 7.37
CA SER A 117 -10.33 -14.36 8.25
C SER A 117 -8.94 -14.02 7.70
N PHE A 118 -8.35 -14.89 6.87
CA PHE A 118 -6.99 -14.72 6.37
C PHE A 118 -6.93 -14.89 4.86
N GLU A 119 -6.63 -13.80 4.16
CA GLU A 119 -6.47 -13.79 2.70
C GLU A 119 -5.10 -13.24 2.31
N PHE A 120 -4.44 -13.87 1.33
CA PHE A 120 -3.24 -13.33 0.72
C PHE A 120 -3.58 -12.52 -0.52
N TYR A 121 -2.78 -11.50 -0.80
CA TYR A 121 -2.92 -10.70 -2.01
C TYR A 121 -1.56 -10.49 -2.68
N HIS A 122 -1.49 -10.75 -3.98
CA HIS A 122 -0.35 -10.37 -4.81
C HIS A 122 -0.76 -10.22 -6.28
N ARG A 123 0.07 -9.54 -7.10
CA ARG A 123 -0.24 -9.20 -8.51
C ARG A 123 -0.70 -10.37 -9.39
N HIS A 124 -0.32 -11.60 -9.05
CA HIS A 124 -0.52 -12.83 -9.83
C HIS A 124 -1.73 -13.67 -9.39
N ILE A 125 -2.58 -13.22 -8.45
CA ILE A 125 -3.87 -13.87 -8.21
C ILE A 125 -4.85 -13.51 -9.32
N ASP A 126 -5.89 -14.32 -9.48
CA ASP A 126 -6.93 -14.09 -10.48
C ASP A 126 -7.69 -12.79 -10.20
N GLU A 127 -8.09 -12.08 -11.26
CA GLU A 127 -8.80 -10.81 -11.13
C GLU A 127 -10.14 -10.95 -10.40
N ALA A 128 -10.82 -12.10 -10.53
CA ALA A 128 -12.02 -12.39 -9.76
C ALA A 128 -11.72 -12.44 -8.26
N GLN A 129 -10.63 -13.13 -7.88
CA GLN A 129 -10.20 -13.23 -6.49
C GLN A 129 -9.79 -11.86 -5.91
N LYS A 130 -9.24 -10.94 -6.71
CA LYS A 130 -8.91 -9.57 -6.26
C LYS A 130 -10.13 -8.73 -5.86
N VAL A 131 -11.30 -9.04 -6.40
CA VAL A 131 -12.53 -8.30 -6.12
C VAL A 131 -13.19 -8.80 -4.83
N ASP A 132 -12.95 -10.07 -4.49
CA ASP A 132 -13.56 -10.75 -3.35
C ASP A 132 -12.74 -10.58 -2.05
N ILE A 133 -11.50 -10.08 -2.13
CA ILE A 133 -10.63 -9.70 -1.00
C ILE A 133 -10.81 -8.22 -0.67
#